data_AF-A0A7R9WLC8-F1
#
_entry.id   AF-A0A7R9WLC8-F1
#
_cell.length_a   1.000
_cell.length_b   1.000
_cell.length_c   1.000
_cell.angle_alpha   90.00
_cell.angle_beta   90.00
_cell.angle_gamma   90.00
#
_symmetry.space_group_name_H-M   'P 1'
#
loop_
_entity.id
_entity.type
_entity.pdbx_description
1 polymer ?
#
loop_
_entity_poly.entity_id
_entity_poly.type
_entity_poly.pdbx_seq_one_letter_code
_entity_poly.pdbx_strand_id
1 'polypeptide(L)'
;MGIISTAPASESGKPVPRQCNVGFLDTLVPTFASPADGKVENLKAPLLGHAWSAGFSFAKCHLEEAAPYDPFMPYVMGVEQFVRFARFWTRGYDVYTPT
;
A
#
# COMPACT_ATOMS: atom_id res chain seq x y z
N MET A 1 11.84 -14.90 1.92
CA MET A 1 12.63 -13.94 2.71
C MET A 1 11.74 -12.72 2.93
N GLY A 2 10.89 -12.77 3.96
CA GLY A 2 9.90 -11.72 4.23
C GLY A 2 10.47 -10.74 5.23
N ILE A 3 10.49 -9.46 4.87
CA ILE A 3 10.76 -8.34 5.78
C ILE A 3 9.59 -8.24 6.76
N ILE A 4 9.65 -9.02 7.84
CA ILE A 4 8.77 -8.85 9.00
C ILE A 4 9.27 -7.59 9.71
N SER A 5 8.69 -6.44 9.37
CA SER A 5 8.84 -5.23 10.17
C SER A 5 8.04 -5.43 11.46
N THR A 6 8.71 -5.91 12.51
CA THR A 6 8.14 -5.92 13.86
C THR A 6 7.98 -4.48 14.31
N ALA A 7 6.73 -4.04 14.41
CA ALA A 7 6.38 -2.67 14.83
C ALA A 7 6.73 -2.41 16.31
N PRO A 8 7.27 -1.24 16.67
CA PRO A 8 7.38 -0.80 18.06
C PRO A 8 6.00 -0.39 18.64
N ALA A 9 5.79 -0.57 19.96
CA ALA A 9 4.49 -0.43 20.65
C ALA A 9 4.27 0.90 21.43
N SER A 10 3.20 1.71 21.17
CA SER A 10 2.65 2.93 21.92
C SER A 10 1.20 3.13 21.50
N GLU A 11 0.35 3.95 22.09
CA GLU A 11 0.00 4.46 23.44
C GLU A 11 -1.43 5.06 23.28
N SER A 12 -2.12 4.76 22.18
CA SER A 12 -3.37 5.36 21.79
C SER A 12 -4.19 4.24 21.16
N GLY A 13 -5.15 3.73 21.93
CA GLY A 13 -6.00 2.59 21.58
C GLY A 13 -6.97 2.83 20.42
N LYS A 14 -6.64 3.70 19.45
CA LYS A 14 -7.43 3.90 18.24
C LYS A 14 -6.96 2.90 17.16
N PRO A 15 -7.88 2.13 16.56
CA PRO A 15 -7.53 1.21 15.49
C PRO A 15 -7.25 1.96 14.20
N VAL A 16 -6.06 1.77 13.64
CA VAL A 16 -5.65 2.26 12.33
C VAL A 16 -5.93 1.17 11.29
N PRO A 17 -6.78 1.41 10.27
CA PRO A 17 -7.04 0.43 9.23
C PRO A 17 -5.79 0.24 8.35
N ARG A 18 -5.47 -1.01 8.02
CA ARG A 18 -4.49 -1.33 6.97
C ARG A 18 -5.19 -1.28 5.63
N GLN A 19 -4.56 -0.65 4.64
CA GLN A 19 -5.15 -0.54 3.30
C GLN A 19 -5.17 -1.87 2.56
N CYS A 20 -5.98 -1.91 1.50
CA CYS A 20 -6.14 -2.92 0.44
C CYS A 20 -5.56 -4.30 0.75
N ASN A 21 -6.46 -5.29 0.86
CA ASN A 21 -6.05 -6.68 0.97
C ASN A 21 -5.41 -7.16 -0.35
N VAL A 22 -4.27 -7.83 -0.22
CA VAL A 22 -3.57 -8.50 -1.33
C VAL A 22 -3.67 -10.00 -1.10
N GLY A 23 -4.42 -10.68 -1.97
CA GLY A 23 -4.51 -12.12 -2.04
C GLY A 23 -3.74 -12.67 -3.23
N PHE A 24 -3.63 -13.99 -3.31
CA PHE A 24 -3.17 -14.71 -4.50
C PHE A 24 -4.22 -15.76 -4.88
N LEU A 25 -4.57 -15.82 -6.16
CA LEU A 25 -5.35 -16.92 -6.71
C LEU A 25 -4.50 -18.19 -6.79
N ASP A 26 -5.13 -19.34 -7.00
CA ASP A 26 -4.44 -20.61 -7.26
C ASP A 26 -3.53 -20.53 -8.50
N THR A 27 -3.82 -19.60 -9.41
CA THR A 27 -3.00 -19.27 -10.58
C THR A 27 -1.79 -18.40 -10.26
N LEU A 28 -1.53 -18.08 -8.99
CA LEU A 28 -0.48 -17.19 -8.49
C LEU A 28 -0.60 -15.74 -8.97
N VAL A 29 -1.77 -15.36 -9.48
CA VAL A 29 -2.06 -13.97 -9.87
C VAL A 29 -2.49 -13.20 -8.61
N PRO A 30 -1.89 -12.04 -8.30
CA PRO A 30 -2.27 -11.25 -7.15
C PRO A 30 -3.68 -10.64 -7.36
N THR A 31 -4.50 -10.69 -6.33
CA THR A 31 -5.82 -10.06 -6.28
C THR A 31 -5.83 -8.92 -5.31
N PHE A 32 -6.38 -7.79 -5.74
CA PHE A 32 -6.52 -6.59 -4.93
C PHE A 32 -7.97 -6.42 -4.58
N ALA A 33 -8.25 -6.40 -3.29
CA ALA A 33 -9.58 -6.13 -2.79
C ALA A 33 -9.56 -4.80 -2.03
N SER A 34 -10.55 -3.95 -2.31
CA SER A 34 -10.76 -2.69 -1.61
C SER A 34 -10.98 -2.79 -0.09
N PRO A 35 -11.49 -3.87 0.52
CA PRO A 35 -11.53 -3.97 1.98
C PRO A 35 -10.14 -3.82 2.60
N ALA A 36 -10.14 -3.24 3.81
CA ALA A 36 -8.95 -3.15 4.64
C ALA A 36 -8.38 -4.55 4.91
N ASP A 37 -7.06 -4.71 4.77
CA ASP A 37 -6.33 -5.95 5.08
C ASP A 37 -6.31 -6.28 6.59
N GLY A 38 -6.84 -5.37 7.41
CA GLY A 38 -6.96 -5.52 8.85
C GLY A 38 -6.95 -4.17 9.56
N LYS A 39 -6.73 -4.21 10.86
CA LYS A 39 -6.51 -3.02 11.70
C LYS A 39 -5.31 -3.24 12.61
N VAL A 40 -4.57 -2.18 12.89
CA VAL A 40 -3.50 -2.17 13.88
C VAL A 40 -3.94 -1.26 15.02
N GLU A 41 -3.89 -1.76 16.23
CA GLU A 41 -4.16 -0.98 17.44
C GLU A 41 -2.84 -0.47 18.01
N ASN A 42 -2.82 0.74 18.56
CA ASN A 42 -1.63 1.32 19.20
C ASN A 42 -0.43 1.44 18.23
N LEU A 43 -0.62 2.18 17.12
CA LEU A 43 0.44 2.41 16.14
C LEU A 43 1.34 3.62 16.52
N LYS A 44 2.63 3.38 16.85
CA LYS A 44 3.65 4.43 17.10
C LYS A 44 4.06 5.19 15.84
N ALA A 45 4.23 4.41 14.78
CA ALA A 45 5.03 4.76 13.62
C ALA A 45 4.41 4.11 12.39
N PRO A 46 4.52 4.75 11.22
CA PRO A 46 4.00 4.20 9.99
C PRO A 46 4.57 2.80 9.72
N LEU A 47 3.71 1.82 9.42
CA LEU A 47 4.16 0.49 9.01
C LEU A 47 4.33 0.44 7.52
N LEU A 48 5.30 -0.34 7.08
CA LEU A 48 5.44 -0.64 5.66
C LEU A 48 4.18 -1.36 5.16
N GLY A 49 3.59 -0.80 4.10
CA GLY A 49 2.44 -1.35 3.40
C GLY A 49 2.88 -2.21 2.21
N HIS A 50 2.04 -3.19 1.88
CA HIS A 50 2.24 -4.07 0.71
C HIS A 50 1.35 -3.69 -0.49
N ALA A 51 0.59 -2.62 -0.35
CA ALA A 51 -0.34 -2.14 -1.35
C ALA A 51 -0.44 -0.61 -1.29
N TRP A 52 -0.95 -0.02 -2.37
CA TRP A 52 -1.23 1.41 -2.46
C TRP A 52 -2.71 1.62 -2.83
N SER A 53 -3.30 2.71 -2.35
CA SER A 53 -4.66 3.13 -2.70
C SER A 53 -4.74 4.62 -2.98
N ALA A 54 -5.48 4.98 -4.04
CA ALA A 54 -5.71 6.38 -4.40
C ALA A 54 -6.44 7.18 -3.31
N GLY A 55 -7.29 6.53 -2.51
CA GLY A 55 -8.08 7.19 -1.46
C GLY A 55 -7.26 7.71 -0.27
N PHE A 56 -5.99 7.31 -0.16
CA PHE A 56 -5.10 7.68 0.93
C PHE A 56 -3.66 7.71 0.41
N SER A 57 -3.39 8.64 -0.51
CA SER A 57 -2.08 8.80 -1.16
C SER A 57 -1.54 10.21 -0.91
N PHE A 58 -0.58 10.33 0.01
CA PHE A 58 0.13 11.57 0.29
C PHE A 58 1.62 11.36 0.00
N ALA A 59 2.17 12.12 -0.95
CA ALA A 59 3.57 12.03 -1.34
C ALA A 59 4.13 13.40 -1.71
N LYS A 60 5.46 13.52 -1.74
CA LYS A 60 6.14 14.70 -2.31
C LYS A 60 5.99 14.69 -3.83
N CYS A 61 5.90 15.87 -4.45
CA CYS A 61 5.73 16.02 -5.91
C CYS A 61 6.69 15.18 -6.76
N HIS A 62 7.95 15.03 -6.31
CA HIS A 62 8.94 14.24 -7.03
C HIS A 62 8.54 12.77 -7.27
N LEU A 63 7.66 12.20 -6.44
CA LEU A 63 7.16 10.84 -6.66
C LEU A 63 6.30 10.76 -7.91
N GLU A 64 5.51 11.78 -8.20
CA GLU A 64 4.65 11.82 -9.39
C GLU A 64 5.47 12.02 -10.67
N GLU A 65 6.55 12.78 -10.59
CA GLU A 65 7.50 12.96 -11.69
C GLU A 65 8.34 11.71 -11.92
N ALA A 66 8.86 11.13 -10.83
CA ALA A 66 9.72 9.97 -10.86
C ALA A 66 8.95 8.66 -11.04
N ALA A 67 7.63 8.60 -10.86
CA ALA A 67 6.82 7.41 -11.09
C ALA A 67 5.46 7.83 -11.64
N PRO A 68 5.37 8.30 -12.89
CA PRO A 68 4.12 8.80 -13.45
C PRO A 68 3.11 7.67 -13.68
N TYR A 69 1.83 8.07 -13.76
CA TYR A 69 0.75 7.14 -14.12
C TYR A 69 1.01 6.53 -15.49
N ASP A 70 0.49 5.32 -15.69
CA ASP A 70 0.56 4.68 -16.99
C ASP A 70 -0.51 5.29 -17.92
N PRO A 71 -0.12 6.00 -18.99
CA PRO A 71 -1.09 6.66 -19.88
C PRO A 71 -1.89 5.67 -20.72
N PHE A 72 -1.46 4.41 -20.82
CA PHE A 72 -2.12 3.37 -21.61
C PHE A 72 -2.95 2.41 -20.76
N MET A 73 -2.95 2.58 -19.43
CA MET A 73 -3.71 1.72 -18.54
C MET A 73 -5.21 2.06 -18.66
N PRO A 74 -6.08 1.12 -19.05
CA PRO A 74 -7.52 1.32 -18.92
C PRO A 74 -7.82 1.52 -17.43
N TYR A 75 -8.59 2.54 -17.07
CA TYR A 75 -8.94 2.98 -15.70
C TYR A 75 -9.69 1.91 -14.87
N VAL A 76 -9.05 0.76 -14.67
CA VAL A 76 -9.56 -0.42 -14.00
C VAL A 76 -8.98 -0.41 -12.59
N MET A 77 -9.77 0.11 -11.65
CA MET A 77 -9.37 0.42 -10.27
C MET A 77 -8.51 -0.67 -9.59
N GLY A 78 -8.86 -1.94 -9.73
CA GLY A 78 -8.12 -3.04 -9.08
C GLY A 78 -6.73 -3.29 -9.68
N VAL A 79 -6.61 -3.19 -11.01
CA VAL A 79 -5.34 -3.41 -11.73
C VAL A 79 -4.43 -2.19 -11.61
N GLU A 80 -5.02 -0.99 -11.71
CA GLU A 80 -4.32 0.29 -11.60
C GLU A 80 -3.56 0.42 -10.27
N GLN A 81 -4.20 0.03 -9.16
CA GLN A 81 -3.57 0.05 -7.83
C GLN A 81 -2.30 -0.81 -7.76
N PHE A 82 -2.32 -2.00 -8.35
CA PHE A 82 -1.17 -2.88 -8.36
C PHE A 82 -0.03 -2.32 -9.19
N VAL A 83 -0.30 -1.94 -10.45
CA VAL A 83 0.76 -1.44 -11.33
C VAL A 83 1.35 -0.14 -10.81
N ARG A 84 0.53 0.68 -10.14
CA ARG A 84 0.97 1.91 -9.48
C ARG A 84 1.90 1.59 -8.31
N PHE A 85 1.51 0.66 -7.44
CA PHE A 85 2.36 0.19 -6.35
C PHE A 85 3.67 -0.42 -6.85
N ALA A 86 3.62 -1.27 -7.89
CA ALA A 86 4.80 -1.89 -8.47
C ALA A 86 5.78 -0.85 -9.06
N ARG A 87 5.26 0.22 -9.69
CA ARG A 87 6.07 1.34 -10.18
C ARG A 87 6.76 2.11 -9.05
N PHE A 88 6.09 2.28 -7.92
CA PHE A 88 6.70 2.90 -6.73
C PHE A 88 7.83 2.04 -6.19
N TRP A 89 7.54 0.77 -5.90
CA TRP A 89 8.50 -0.16 -5.31
C TRP A 89 9.75 -0.35 -6.19
N THR A 90 9.58 -0.54 -7.49
CA THR A 90 10.71 -0.70 -8.43
C THR A 90 11.58 0.55 -8.59
N ARG A 91 11.10 1.72 -8.17
CA ARG A 91 11.84 2.99 -8.17
C ARG A 91 12.33 3.42 -6.79
N GLY A 92 12.24 2.53 -5.80
CA GLY A 92 12.73 2.76 -4.44
C GLY A 92 11.77 3.56 -3.56
N TYR A 93 10.50 3.64 -3.92
CA TYR A 93 9.46 4.24 -3.08
C TYR A 93 8.74 3.18 -2.25
N ASP A 94 8.66 3.43 -0.96
CA ASP A 94 7.91 2.64 -0.01
C ASP A 94 6.56 3.30 0.30
N VAL A 95 5.54 2.47 0.53
CA VAL A 95 4.22 2.92 0.97
C VAL A 95 4.08 2.61 2.45
N TYR A 96 3.56 3.55 3.22
CA TYR A 96 3.39 3.39 4.66
C TYR A 96 1.94 3.63 5.10
N THR A 97 1.53 2.97 6.18
CA THR A 97 0.23 3.20 6.81
C THR A 97 0.19 4.57 7.47
N PRO A 98 -0.96 5.26 7.46
CA PRO A 98 -1.15 6.46 8.29
C PRO A 98 -1.03 6.11 9.79
N THR A 99 -0.68 7.09 10.63
CA THR A 99 -0.64 6.98 12.11
C THR A 99 -1.78 7.75 12.75
#